data_AF-A0A6N7I610-F1
#
_entry.id   AF-A0A6N7I610-F1
#
_cell.length_a   1.000
_cell.length_b   1.000
_cell.length_c   1.000
_cell.angle_alpha   90.00
_cell.angle_beta   90.00
_cell.angle_gamma   90.00
#
_symmetry.space_group_name_H-M   'P 1'
#
loop_
_entity.id
_entity.type
_entity.pdbx_description
1 polymer ?
#
loop_
_entity_poly.entity_id
_entity_poly.type
_entity_poly.pdbx_seq_one_letter_code
_entity_poly.pdbx_strand_id
1 'polypeptide(L)'
;MNAPADAPAGGELWQLTGEELRDELRSAERVLNRAFGRSLQVISEFLARGDTCGYSSLRRYVQDAVNVTDTDARHRITYAQALMGTRTVTGTEMPAPLAETGQAVVEGTLSP
;
A
#
# COMPACT_ATOMS: atom_id res chain seq x y z
N MET A 1 -22.57 0.83 16.78
CA MET A 1 -21.92 -0.20 15.95
C MET A 1 -22.01 0.29 14.52
N ASN A 2 -20.99 0.99 14.05
CA ASN A 2 -21.02 1.64 12.73
C ASN A 2 -20.60 0.62 11.66
N ALA A 3 -21.41 0.46 10.63
CA ALA A 3 -21.06 -0.34 9.45
C ALA A 3 -19.80 0.25 8.78
N PRO A 4 -18.92 -0.57 8.18
CA PRO A 4 -17.80 -0.03 7.41
C PRO A 4 -18.35 0.71 6.17
N ALA A 5 -17.91 1.95 5.97
CA ALA A 5 -18.36 2.86 4.92
C ALA A 5 -17.97 2.44 3.48
N ASP A 6 -17.56 1.19 3.28
CA ASP A 6 -16.98 0.68 2.04
C ASP A 6 -17.56 -0.67 1.60
N ALA A 7 -18.74 -1.06 2.08
CA ALA A 7 -19.42 -2.24 1.55
C ALA A 7 -19.92 -1.94 0.12
N PRO A 8 -19.61 -2.77 -0.89
CA PRO A 8 -20.13 -2.58 -2.23
C PRO A 8 -21.67 -2.59 -2.20
N ALA A 9 -22.29 -1.77 -3.03
CA ALA A 9 -23.75 -1.79 -3.16
C ALA A 9 -24.18 -3.20 -3.60
N GLY A 10 -25.08 -3.83 -2.86
CA GLY A 10 -25.41 -5.26 -2.96
C GLY A 10 -26.18 -5.70 -4.22
N GLY A 11 -25.79 -5.24 -5.42
CA GLY A 11 -26.35 -5.62 -6.71
C GLY A 11 -25.30 -6.24 -7.64
N GLU A 12 -25.72 -7.06 -8.60
CA GLU A 12 -24.82 -7.63 -9.61
C GLU A 12 -24.35 -6.52 -10.58
N LEU A 13 -23.05 -6.46 -10.90
CA LEU A 13 -22.44 -5.37 -11.68
C LEU A 13 -23.16 -5.02 -12.99
N TRP A 14 -23.76 -6.01 -13.66
CA TRP A 14 -24.46 -5.80 -14.93
C TRP A 14 -25.78 -5.02 -14.80
N GLN A 15 -26.31 -4.90 -13.59
CA GLN A 15 -27.55 -4.16 -13.29
C GLN A 15 -27.29 -2.68 -12.98
N LEU A 16 -26.03 -2.31 -12.74
CA LEU A 16 -25.65 -0.96 -12.37
C LEU A 16 -25.70 -0.03 -13.59
N THR A 17 -26.19 1.18 -13.37
CA THR A 17 -26.09 2.29 -14.33
C THR A 17 -24.63 2.72 -14.50
N GLY A 18 -24.35 3.50 -15.55
CA GLY A 18 -23.00 4.02 -15.78
C GLY A 18 -22.48 4.91 -14.65
N GLU A 19 -23.35 5.58 -13.89
CA GLU A 19 -22.95 6.36 -12.71
C GLU A 19 -22.58 5.45 -11.54
N GLU A 20 -23.42 4.45 -11.26
CA GLU A 20 -23.16 3.45 -10.21
C GLU A 20 -21.90 2.64 -10.49
N LEU A 21 -21.63 2.26 -11.75
CA LEU A 21 -20.38 1.60 -12.14
C LEU A 21 -19.13 2.46 -11.88
N ARG A 22 -19.23 3.78 -12.08
CA ARG A 22 -18.11 4.70 -11.77
C ARG A 22 -17.85 4.77 -10.27
N ASP A 23 -18.91 4.79 -9.47
CA ASP A 23 -18.78 4.85 -8.02
C ASP A 23 -18.28 3.54 -7.44
N GLU A 24 -18.71 2.40 -8.00
CA GLU A 24 -18.18 1.08 -7.66
C GLU A 24 -16.68 0.98 -7.98
N LEU A 25 -16.25 1.45 -9.16
CA LEU A 25 -14.82 1.50 -9.51
C LEU A 25 -14.03 2.39 -8.53
N ARG A 26 -14.54 3.58 -8.20
CA ARG A 26 -13.89 4.47 -7.20
C ARG A 26 -13.80 3.81 -5.82
N SER A 27 -14.79 3.00 -5.45
CA SER A 27 -14.78 2.23 -4.20
C SER A 27 -13.68 1.18 -4.23
N ALA A 28 -13.63 0.38 -5.30
CA ALA A 28 -12.61 -0.64 -5.50
C ALA A 28 -11.18 -0.06 -5.49
N GLU A 29 -10.97 1.09 -6.16
CA GLU A 29 -9.67 1.79 -6.16
C GLU A 29 -9.27 2.28 -4.76
N ARG A 30 -10.22 2.79 -3.95
CA ARG A 30 -9.92 3.17 -2.55
C ARG A 30 -9.51 1.96 -1.71
N VAL A 31 -10.10 0.79 -1.94
CA VAL A 31 -9.69 -0.46 -1.29
C VAL A 31 -8.28 -0.84 -1.74
N LEU A 32 -8.00 -0.77 -3.04
CA LEU A 32 -6.68 -1.08 -3.59
C LEU A 32 -5.60 -0.14 -3.04
N ASN A 33 -5.85 1.17 -2.99
CA ASN A 33 -4.92 2.16 -2.48
C ASN A 33 -4.58 1.92 -1.00
N ARG A 34 -5.58 1.64 -0.15
CA ARG A 34 -5.34 1.30 1.27
C ARG A 34 -4.51 0.02 1.42
N ALA A 35 -4.83 -1.01 0.64
CA ALA A 35 -4.06 -2.25 0.65
C ALA A 35 -2.60 -2.02 0.19
N PHE A 36 -2.41 -1.15 -0.81
CA PHE A 36 -1.09 -0.74 -1.28
C PHE A 36 -0.32 0.03 -0.20
N GLY A 37 -0.94 1.03 0.44
CA GLY A 37 -0.35 1.75 1.56
C GLY A 37 0.06 0.83 2.71
N ARG A 38 -0.78 -0.16 3.04
CA ARG A 38 -0.43 -1.20 4.02
C ARG A 38 0.76 -2.04 3.57
N SER A 39 0.85 -2.40 2.29
CA SER A 39 2.01 -3.10 1.74
C SER A 39 3.30 -2.28 1.90
N LEU A 40 3.25 -0.97 1.68
CA LEU A 40 4.42 -0.09 1.85
C LEU A 40 4.88 -0.02 3.31
N GLN A 41 3.95 0.03 4.28
CA GLN A 41 4.28 -0.02 5.71
C GLN A 41 5.04 -1.31 6.05
N VAL A 42 4.56 -2.46 5.56
CA VAL A 42 5.22 -3.75 5.80
C VAL A 42 6.62 -3.79 5.17
N ILE A 43 6.78 -3.27 3.95
CA ILE A 43 8.09 -3.17 3.30
C ILE A 43 9.03 -2.26 4.10
N SER A 44 8.53 -1.13 4.64
CA SER A 44 9.31 -0.24 5.51
C SER A 44 9.82 -0.96 6.76
N GLU A 45 8.99 -1.80 7.38
CA GLU A 45 9.40 -2.60 8.53
C GLU A 45 10.49 -3.63 8.18
N PHE A 46 10.41 -4.27 7.01
CA PHE A 46 11.49 -5.14 6.54
C PHE A 46 12.80 -4.37 6.32
N LEU A 47 12.72 -3.18 5.73
CA LEU A 47 13.88 -2.30 5.53
C LEU A 47 14.50 -1.89 6.87
N ALA A 48 13.68 -1.50 7.85
CA ALA A 48 14.11 -1.10 9.18
C ALA A 48 14.82 -2.24 9.93
N ARG A 49 14.35 -3.49 9.76
CA ARG A 49 14.93 -4.69 10.37
C ARG A 49 16.15 -5.22 9.63
N GLY A 50 16.35 -4.81 8.38
CA GLY A 50 17.37 -5.38 7.51
C GLY A 50 17.13 -6.87 7.19
N ASP A 51 15.89 -7.34 7.29
CA ASP A 51 15.53 -8.75 7.07
C ASP A 51 15.10 -8.98 5.62
N THR A 52 15.67 -10.00 4.99
CA THR A 52 15.35 -10.40 3.61
C THR A 52 14.60 -11.73 3.54
N CYS A 53 14.21 -12.31 4.68
CA CYS A 53 13.52 -13.60 4.76
C CYS A 53 14.26 -14.73 4.04
N GLY A 54 15.60 -14.71 4.03
CA GLY A 54 16.44 -15.71 3.35
C GLY A 54 16.62 -15.48 1.84
N TYR A 55 16.07 -14.41 1.27
CA TYR A 55 16.32 -14.02 -0.12
C TYR A 55 17.62 -13.23 -0.26
N SER A 56 18.18 -13.20 -1.47
CA SER A 56 19.38 -12.44 -1.80
C SER A 56 19.22 -10.93 -1.64
N SER A 57 17.99 -10.43 -1.66
CA SER A 57 17.64 -9.04 -1.38
C SER A 57 16.16 -8.92 -1.03
N LEU A 58 15.79 -7.88 -0.29
CA LEU A 58 14.38 -7.57 -0.02
C LEU A 58 13.58 -7.38 -1.31
N ARG A 59 14.20 -6.81 -2.34
CA ARG A 59 13.58 -6.66 -3.67
C ARG A 59 13.17 -8.00 -4.28
N ARG A 60 14.03 -9.02 -4.20
CA ARG A 60 13.70 -10.36 -4.71
C ARG A 60 12.55 -10.99 -3.90
N TYR A 61 12.54 -10.79 -2.58
CA TYR A 61 11.42 -11.21 -1.73
C TYR A 61 10.11 -10.52 -2.15
N VAL A 62 10.09 -9.19 -2.30
CA VAL A 62 8.88 -8.44 -2.71
C VAL A 62 8.38 -8.90 -4.08
N GLN A 63 9.29 -9.12 -5.03
CA GLN A 63 8.94 -9.62 -6.36
C GLN A 63 8.22 -10.98 -6.27
N ASP A 64 8.74 -11.89 -5.46
CA ASP A 64 8.23 -13.24 -5.29
C ASP A 64 6.92 -13.28 -4.48
N ALA A 65 6.88 -12.63 -3.33
CA ALA A 65 5.75 -12.63 -2.40
C ALA A 65 4.51 -11.93 -2.96
N VAL A 66 4.69 -10.92 -3.82
CA VAL A 66 3.59 -10.13 -4.39
C VAL A 66 3.34 -10.46 -5.87
N ASN A 67 4.18 -11.34 -6.46
CA ASN A 67 4.11 -11.72 -7.87
C ASN A 67 4.09 -10.50 -8.83
N VAL A 68 5.13 -9.67 -8.74
CA VAL A 68 5.27 -8.44 -9.54
C VAL A 68 6.56 -8.41 -10.36
N THR A 69 6.71 -7.43 -11.25
CA THR A 69 7.96 -7.25 -12.00
C THR A 69 9.09 -6.73 -11.10
N ASP A 70 10.35 -6.86 -11.52
CA ASP A 70 11.48 -6.27 -10.78
C ASP A 70 11.37 -4.74 -10.70
N THR A 71 10.85 -4.09 -11.75
CA THR A 71 10.58 -2.64 -11.78
C THR A 71 9.57 -2.25 -10.71
N ASP A 72 8.44 -2.95 -10.61
CA ASP A 72 7.43 -2.67 -9.60
C ASP A 72 7.93 -2.91 -8.18
N ALA A 73 8.71 -3.99 -7.98
CA ALA A 73 9.32 -4.27 -6.68
C ALA A 73 10.29 -3.14 -6.27
N ARG A 74 11.08 -2.60 -7.21
CA ARG A 74 11.93 -1.42 -6.97
C ARG A 74 11.11 -0.20 -6.60
N HIS A 75 10.06 0.11 -7.36
CA HIS A 75 9.19 1.26 -7.08
C HIS A 75 8.57 1.16 -5.69
N ARG A 76 8.06 0.00 -5.30
CA ARG A 76 7.49 -0.22 -3.94
C ARG A 76 8.51 0.02 -2.83
N ILE A 77 9.76 -0.40 -3.02
CA ILE A 77 10.83 -0.12 -2.05
C ILE A 77 11.12 1.38 -1.98
N THR A 78 11.24 2.06 -3.12
CA THR A 78 11.44 3.51 -3.18
C THR A 78 10.29 4.26 -2.50
N TYR A 79 9.04 3.87 -2.77
CA TYR A 79 7.87 4.46 -2.14
C TYR A 79 7.83 4.22 -0.64
N ALA A 80 8.15 3.02 -0.18
CA ALA A 80 8.23 2.74 1.25
C ALA A 80 9.26 3.67 1.94
N GLN A 81 10.44 3.86 1.34
CA GLN A 81 11.45 4.76 1.89
C GLN A 81 11.05 6.25 1.87
N ALA A 82 10.31 6.69 0.84
CA ALA A 82 9.91 8.08 0.69
C ALA A 82 8.68 8.46 1.55
N LEU A 83 7.77 7.50 1.75
CA LEU A 83 6.44 7.74 2.32
C LEU A 83 6.28 7.19 3.73
N MET A 84 7.04 6.16 4.10
CA MET A 84 6.93 5.54 5.42
C MET A 84 8.12 5.98 6.27
N GLY A 85 7.83 6.43 7.50
CA GLY A 85 8.87 6.60 8.49
C GLY A 85 9.54 5.26 8.77
N THR A 86 10.81 5.29 9.17
CA THR A 86 11.53 4.08 9.58
C THR A 86 11.98 4.23 11.01
N ARG A 87 12.13 3.12 11.72
CA ARG A 87 12.81 3.10 13.01
C ARG A 87 14.16 2.43 12.81
N THR A 88 15.24 3.09 13.22
CA THR A 88 16.56 2.47 13.15
C THR A 88 16.66 1.30 14.13
N VAL A 89 17.63 0.42 13.92
CA VAL A 89 17.91 -0.71 14.84
C VAL A 89 18.17 -0.24 16.28
N THR A 90 18.67 0.98 16.47
CA THR A 90 18.90 1.61 17.78
C THR A 90 17.64 2.20 18.41
N GLY A 91 16.50 2.11 17.74
CA GLY A 91 15.20 2.62 18.22
C GLY A 91 14.91 4.07 17.84
N THR A 92 15.79 4.74 17.09
CA THR A 92 15.58 6.13 16.67
C THR A 92 14.53 6.19 15.57
N GLU A 93 13.50 7.00 15.75
CA GLU A 93 12.50 7.24 14.71
C GLU A 93 13.05 8.23 13.67
N MET A 94 13.00 7.83 12.40
CA MET A 94 13.30 8.66 11.25
C MET A 94 11.98 8.97 10.53
N PRO A 95 11.53 10.24 10.52
CA PRO A 95 10.32 10.61 9.82
C PRO A 95 10.48 10.40 8.31
N ALA A 96 9.37 10.07 7.64
CA ALA A 96 9.35 9.96 6.19
C ALA A 96 9.65 11.33 5.56
N PRO A 97 10.40 11.38 4.44
CA PRO A 97 10.60 12.60 3.66
C PRO A 97 9.28 13.27 3.24
N LEU A 98 8.25 12.49 2.95
CA LEU A 98 6.93 12.95 2.53
C LEU A 98 5.82 12.38 3.44
N ALA A 99 5.91 12.65 4.74
CA ALA A 99 5.02 12.07 5.75
C ALA A 99 3.52 12.34 5.50
N GLU A 100 3.14 13.56 5.10
CA GLU A 100 1.75 13.90 4.79
C GLU A 100 1.22 13.11 3.57
N THR A 101 2.03 12.99 2.52
CA THR A 101 1.70 12.15 1.35
C THR A 101 1.61 10.68 1.74
N GLY A 102 2.50 10.21 2.61
CA GLY A 102 2.48 8.85 3.13
C GLY A 102 1.20 8.55 3.89
N GLN A 103 0.72 9.49 4.70
CA GLN A 103 -0.55 9.36 5.39
C GLN A 103 -1.74 9.30 4.41
N ALA A 104 -1.77 10.16 3.39
CA ALA A 104 -2.81 10.13 2.36
C ALA A 104 -2.82 8.80 1.55
N VAL A 105 -1.66 8.18 1.34
CA VAL A 105 -1.54 6.85 0.73
C VAL A 105 -2.03 5.74 1.66
N VAL A 106 -1.73 5.82 2.96
CA VAL A 106 -2.25 4.87 3.98
C VAL A 106 -3.78 4.94 4.09
N GLU A 107 -4.34 6.15 4.03
CA GLU A 107 -5.78 6.39 4.04
C GLU A 107 -6.45 5.98 2.71
N GLY A 108 -5.66 5.73 1.66
CA GLY A 108 -6.12 5.36 0.32
C GLY A 108 -6.73 6.52 -0.47
N THR A 109 -6.54 7.73 0.01
CA THR A 109 -6.96 8.98 -0.64
C THR A 109 -6.11 9.25 -1.88
N LEU A 110 -4.86 8.77 -1.89
CA LEU A 110 -3.94 8.86 -3.04
C LEU A 110 -3.34 7.50 -3.38
N SER A 111 -3.08 7.27 -4.66
CA SER A 111 -2.09 6.28 -5.10
C SER A 111 -0.71 6.98 -5.15
N PRO A 112 0.37 6.30 -4.74
CA PRO A 112 1.73 6.78 -4.90
C PRO A 112 2.23 6.74 -6.35
#